data_AF-A0AAN5HXS8-F1
#
_entry.id   AF-A0AAN5HXS8-F1
#
_cell.length_a   1.000
_cell.length_b   1.000
_cell.length_c   1.000
_cell.angle_alpha   90.00
_cell.angle_beta   90.00
_cell.angle_gamma   90.00
#
_symmetry.space_group_name_H-M   'P 1'
#
loop_
_entity.id
_entity.type
_entity.pdbx_description
1 polymer ?
#
loop_
_entity_poly.entity_id
_entity_poly.type
_entity_poly.pdbx_seq_one_letter_code
_entity_poly.pdbx_strand_id
1 'polypeptide(L)'
;GTNLQELETTATYDKQTEEFVLHSPTKSATKWWPGNLGKMANYSIVTAQLHIDGKNYGPHNFIVQLRSEKDHRPLPGITVGDIGSKMALNGADNGFLALDKVRIPRKRMMMK
;
A
#
# COMPACT_ATOMS: atom_id res chain seq x y z
N GLY A 1 0.48 12.68 -3.00
CA GLY A 1 0.09 14.02 -2.51
C GLY A 1 1.33 14.74 -2.02
N THR A 2 1.23 16.05 -1.78
CA THR A 2 2.38 16.88 -1.39
C THR A 2 2.76 16.72 0.08
N ASN A 3 1.78 16.66 0.97
CA ASN A 3 2.04 16.54 2.41
C ASN A 3 2.20 15.07 2.84
N LEU A 4 3.42 14.54 2.74
CA LEU A 4 3.70 13.15 3.13
C LEU A 4 3.53 12.88 4.62
N GLN A 5 3.66 13.91 5.48
CA GLN A 5 3.54 13.76 6.93
C GLN A 5 2.11 13.43 7.37
N GLU A 6 1.11 13.83 6.57
CA GLU A 6 -0.31 13.59 6.83
C GLU A 6 -0.88 12.39 6.05
N LEU A 7 -0.02 11.50 5.53
CA LEU A 7 -0.51 10.24 4.97
C LEU A 7 -1.30 9.46 6.02
N GLU A 8 -2.47 8.95 5.65
CA GLU A 8 -3.38 8.26 6.58
C GLU A 8 -3.18 6.73 6.61
N THR A 9 -2.56 6.15 5.57
CA THR A 9 -2.25 4.71 5.57
C THR A 9 -1.29 4.39 6.70
N THR A 10 -1.62 3.40 7.52
CA THR A 10 -0.79 2.98 8.66
C THR A 10 -0.09 1.66 8.38
N ALA A 11 1.04 1.45 9.05
CA ALA A 11 1.76 0.18 9.16
C ALA A 11 2.08 -0.04 10.63
N THR A 12 1.29 -0.87 11.30
CA THR A 12 1.45 -1.14 12.74
C THR A 12 2.27 -2.39 12.96
N TYR A 13 3.34 -2.30 13.75
CA TYR A 13 4.19 -3.45 14.06
C TYR A 13 3.54 -4.38 15.09
N ASP A 14 3.39 -5.64 14.73
CA ASP A 14 2.94 -6.73 15.59
C ASP A 14 4.16 -7.55 16.04
N LYS A 15 4.52 -7.39 17.32
CA LYS A 15 5.69 -8.07 17.92
C LYS A 15 5.49 -9.58 18.06
N GLN A 16 4.26 -10.05 18.16
CA GLN A 16 3.98 -11.47 18.40
C GLN A 16 4.26 -12.29 17.14
N THR A 17 3.95 -11.73 15.97
CA THR A 17 4.14 -12.40 14.68
C THR A 17 5.33 -11.88 13.87
N GLU A 18 6.01 -10.84 14.36
CA GLU A 18 7.08 -10.12 13.65
C GLU A 18 6.64 -9.61 12.27
N GLU A 19 5.45 -9.00 12.22
CA GLU A 19 4.82 -8.50 11.00
C GLU A 19 4.45 -7.02 11.11
N PHE A 20 4.23 -6.39 9.96
CA PHE A 20 3.51 -5.13 9.87
C PHE A 20 2.09 -5.39 9.37
N VAL A 21 1.12 -4.75 10.03
CA VAL A 21 -0.29 -4.73 9.61
C VAL A 21 -0.54 -3.40 8.90
N LEU A 22 -0.73 -3.45 7.59
CA LEU A 22 -0.99 -2.27 6.77
C LEU A 22 -2.49 -2.05 6.59
N HIS A 23 -2.93 -0.80 6.76
CA HIS A 23 -4.34 -0.46 6.68
C HIS A 23 -4.58 0.94 6.09
N SER A 24 -5.60 1.05 5.25
CA SER A 24 -6.21 2.30 4.78
C SER A 24 -7.48 2.57 5.60
N PRO A 25 -7.43 3.35 6.69
CA PRO A 25 -8.55 3.51 7.62
C PRO A 25 -9.75 4.27 7.03
N THR A 26 -9.50 5.11 6.02
CA THR A 26 -10.48 6.00 5.40
C THR A 26 -10.42 5.87 3.88
N LYS A 27 -11.44 6.37 3.19
CA LYS A 27 -11.43 6.44 1.72
C LYS A 27 -10.32 7.36 1.19
N SER A 28 -10.02 8.46 1.90
CA SER A 28 -8.91 9.37 1.56
C SER A 28 -7.52 8.74 1.74
N ALA A 29 -7.40 7.72 2.60
CA ALA A 29 -6.18 6.92 2.75
C ALA A 29 -5.90 5.96 1.58
N THR A 30 -6.81 5.85 0.60
CA THR A 30 -6.60 5.06 -0.62
C THR A 30 -5.42 5.66 -1.38
N LYS A 31 -4.42 4.85 -1.70
CA LYS A 31 -3.34 5.30 -2.60
C LYS A 31 -3.95 5.60 -3.95
N TRP A 32 -3.55 6.70 -4.58
CA TRP A 32 -4.18 7.20 -5.80
C TRP A 32 -3.14 7.80 -6.72
N TRP A 33 -3.19 7.44 -8.01
CA TRP A 33 -2.24 7.77 -9.08
C TRP A 33 -1.00 6.88 -9.32
N PRO A 34 -0.56 5.92 -8.49
CA PRO A 34 0.62 5.12 -8.83
C PRO A 34 0.49 4.46 -10.21
N GLY A 35 1.47 4.69 -11.08
CA GLY A 35 1.51 4.08 -12.40
C GLY A 35 1.64 2.57 -12.30
N ASN A 36 1.04 1.86 -13.27
CA ASN A 36 1.05 0.40 -13.36
C ASN A 36 0.38 -0.35 -12.19
N LEU A 37 -0.23 0.38 -11.25
CA LEU A 37 -0.87 -0.21 -10.07
C LEU A 37 -2.24 -0.82 -10.42
N GLY A 38 -2.95 -0.22 -11.37
CA GLY A 38 -4.36 -0.54 -11.60
C GLY A 38 -4.58 -1.96 -12.06
N LYS A 39 -3.70 -2.46 -12.93
CA LYS A 39 -3.85 -3.78 -13.56
C LYS A 39 -2.55 -4.58 -13.61
N MET A 40 -1.38 -3.95 -13.77
CA MET A 40 -0.15 -4.70 -14.10
C MET A 40 0.65 -5.17 -12.88
N ALA A 41 0.78 -4.37 -11.83
CA ALA A 41 1.72 -4.66 -10.74
C ALA A 41 1.25 -5.78 -9.80
N ASN A 42 2.15 -6.74 -9.54
CA ASN A 42 1.97 -7.78 -8.50
C ASN A 42 2.51 -7.36 -7.14
N TYR A 43 3.43 -6.40 -7.13
CA TYR A 43 4.06 -5.87 -5.93
C TYR A 43 4.07 -4.34 -6.01
N SER A 44 4.05 -3.69 -4.87
CA SER A 44 4.22 -2.25 -4.77
C SER A 44 5.02 -1.88 -3.53
N ILE A 45 5.75 -0.78 -3.63
CA ILE A 45 6.30 -0.09 -2.47
C ILE A 45 5.22 0.86 -1.96
N VAL A 46 4.74 0.60 -0.75
CA VAL A 46 3.72 1.40 -0.09
C VAL A 46 4.38 2.25 0.99
N THR A 47 4.24 3.57 0.88
CA THR A 47 4.60 4.50 1.97
C THR A 47 3.44 4.59 2.96
N ALA A 48 3.70 4.33 4.24
CA ALA A 48 2.69 4.35 5.31
C ALA A 48 3.29 4.90 6.62
N GLN A 49 2.44 5.43 7.50
CA GLN A 49 2.81 5.87 8.84
C GLN A 49 3.21 4.65 9.67
N LEU A 50 4.46 4.61 10.12
CA LEU A 50 4.96 3.52 10.94
C LEU A 50 4.51 3.70 12.38
N HIS A 51 3.78 2.72 12.92
CA HIS A 51 3.41 2.68 14.33
C HIS A 51 4.09 1.50 15.04
N ILE A 52 4.80 1.78 16.13
CA ILE A 52 5.42 0.77 17.01
C ILE A 52 5.07 1.14 18.45
N ASP A 53 4.48 0.20 19.20
CA ASP A 53 4.10 0.40 20.61
C ASP A 53 3.27 1.68 20.84
N GLY A 54 2.34 1.98 19.93
CA GLY A 54 1.49 3.16 19.99
C GLY A 54 2.16 4.48 19.58
N LYS A 55 3.48 4.51 19.34
CA LYS A 55 4.19 5.69 18.85
C LYS A 55 4.21 5.73 17.31
N ASN A 56 3.89 6.88 16.74
CA ASN A 56 4.05 7.15 15.31
C ASN A 56 5.49 7.62 15.02
N TYR A 57 6.15 6.95 14.07
CA TYR A 57 7.51 7.26 13.59
C TYR A 57 7.52 7.94 12.23
N GLY A 58 6.36 8.24 11.67
CA GLY A 58 6.22 8.92 10.39
C GLY A 58 6.28 7.98 9.18
N PRO A 59 6.35 8.56 7.97
CA PRO A 59 6.29 7.81 6.72
C PRO A 59 7.49 6.86 6.53
N HIS A 60 7.21 5.58 6.32
CA HIS A 60 8.20 4.55 5.98
C HIS A 60 7.71 3.72 4.79
N ASN A 61 8.64 3.03 4.12
CA ASN A 61 8.37 2.28 2.91
C ASN A 61 8.33 0.77 3.15
N PHE A 62 7.33 0.12 2.57
CA PHE A 62 7.05 -1.30 2.74
C PHE A 62 6.81 -1.97 1.39
N ILE A 63 7.42 -3.13 1.16
CA ILE A 63 7.15 -3.98 0.00
C ILE A 63 5.87 -4.77 0.30
N VAL A 64 4.84 -4.59 -0.52
CA VAL A 64 3.55 -5.27 -0.36
C VAL A 64 3.27 -6.06 -1.63
N GLN A 65 2.95 -7.35 -1.47
CA GLN A 65 2.44 -8.16 -2.56
C GLN A 65 0.94 -7.83 -2.73
N LEU A 66 0.57 -7.39 -3.93
CA LEU A 66 -0.79 -6.97 -4.26
C LEU A 66 -1.60 -8.10 -4.87
N ARG A 67 -0.96 -8.92 -5.70
CA ARG A 67 -1.61 -9.96 -6.50
C ARG A 67 -0.87 -11.29 -6.38
N SER A 68 -1.62 -12.36 -6.54
CA SER A 68 -1.09 -13.72 -6.68
C SER A 68 -0.24 -13.82 -7.94
N GLU A 69 0.95 -14.40 -7.82
CA GLU A 69 1.86 -14.62 -8.96
C GLU A 69 1.36 -15.70 -9.93
N LYS A 70 0.35 -16.50 -9.52
CA LYS A 70 -0.17 -17.61 -10.32
C LYS A 70 -1.29 -17.17 -11.26
N ASP A 71 -2.23 -16.40 -10.76
CA ASP A 71 -3.49 -16.07 -11.45
C ASP A 71 -3.79 -14.57 -11.48
N HIS A 72 -2.86 -13.74 -10.98
CA HIS A 72 -2.93 -12.27 -11.01
C HIS A 72 -4.11 -11.66 -10.22
N ARG A 73 -4.81 -12.49 -9.43
CA ARG A 73 -5.93 -12.03 -8.61
C ARG A 73 -5.40 -11.23 -7.40
N PRO A 74 -6.09 -10.14 -6.99
CA PRO A 74 -5.77 -9.45 -5.76
C PRO A 74 -5.74 -10.40 -4.57
N LEU A 75 -4.75 -10.25 -3.69
CA LEU A 75 -4.66 -11.04 -2.46
C LEU A 75 -5.73 -10.60 -1.44
N PRO A 76 -6.04 -11.44 -0.43
CA PRO A 76 -6.98 -11.08 0.62
C PRO A 76 -6.63 -9.74 1.30
N GLY A 77 -7.66 -8.93 1.57
CA GLY A 77 -7.50 -7.59 2.15
C GLY A 77 -7.02 -6.51 1.17
N ILE A 78 -6.86 -6.83 -0.12
CA ILE A 78 -6.38 -5.88 -1.13
C ILE A 78 -7.51 -5.50 -2.09
N THR A 79 -7.80 -4.20 -2.15
CA THR A 79 -8.70 -3.62 -3.13
C THR A 79 -7.88 -2.72 -4.07
N VAL A 80 -7.79 -3.11 -5.33
CA VAL A 80 -6.94 -2.46 -6.34
C VAL A 80 -7.68 -2.36 -7.68
N GLY A 81 -7.47 -1.26 -8.41
CA GLY A 81 -8.09 -1.06 -9.71
C GLY A 81 -7.57 0.18 -10.43
N ASP A 82 -8.00 0.34 -11.68
CA ASP A 82 -7.65 1.49 -12.52
C ASP A 82 -8.50 2.72 -12.13
N ILE A 83 -7.90 3.92 -12.17
CA ILE A 83 -8.62 5.17 -11.86
C ILE A 83 -9.40 5.74 -13.06
N GLY A 84 -9.29 5.10 -14.22
CA GLY A 84 -10.03 5.45 -15.43
C GLY A 84 -9.28 6.38 -16.38
N SER A 85 -10.07 7.02 -17.24
CA SER A 85 -9.59 7.93 -18.27
C SER A 85 -8.92 9.17 -17.68
N LYS A 86 -7.84 9.58 -18.33
CA LYS A 86 -7.00 10.72 -17.99
C LYS A 86 -6.97 11.68 -19.19
N MET A 87 -6.59 12.94 -18.95
CA MET A 87 -6.41 13.93 -20.02
C MET A 87 -5.39 13.48 -21.07
N ALA A 88 -4.34 12.80 -20.65
CA ALA A 88 -3.30 12.20 -21.49
C ALA A 88 -2.79 10.91 -20.81
N LEU A 89 -1.90 10.19 -21.50
CA LEU A 89 -1.28 8.95 -20.98
C LEU A 89 -2.30 7.85 -20.64
N ASN A 90 -3.37 7.72 -21.42
CA ASN A 90 -4.39 6.70 -21.22
C ASN A 90 -3.89 5.25 -21.38
N GLY A 91 -2.71 5.05 -21.98
CA GLY A 91 -2.06 3.74 -22.02
C GLY A 91 -1.46 3.29 -20.68
N ALA A 92 -1.26 4.20 -19.73
CA ALA A 92 -0.79 3.86 -18.38
C ALA A 92 -1.99 3.50 -17.48
N ASP A 93 -1.90 2.37 -16.77
CA ASP A 93 -2.89 1.91 -15.80
C ASP A 93 -2.62 2.49 -14.41
N ASN A 94 -2.67 3.81 -14.29
CA ASN A 94 -2.63 4.48 -12.99
C ASN A 94 -3.75 3.93 -12.11
N GLY A 95 -3.38 3.46 -10.92
CA GLY A 95 -4.29 2.73 -10.07
C GLY A 95 -4.64 3.43 -8.77
N PHE A 96 -5.62 2.84 -8.10
CA PHE A 96 -5.86 3.04 -6.68
C PHE A 96 -5.55 1.76 -5.90
N LEU A 97 -5.23 1.91 -4.61
CA LEU A 97 -5.00 0.79 -3.70
C LEU A 97 -5.52 1.13 -2.30
N ALA A 98 -6.42 0.28 -1.78
CA ALA A 98 -6.85 0.26 -0.40
C ALA A 98 -6.46 -1.08 0.26
N LEU A 99 -5.97 -0.99 1.50
CA LEU A 99 -5.47 -2.13 2.27
C LEU A 99 -6.36 -2.33 3.50
N ASP A 100 -6.89 -3.53 3.67
CA ASP A 100 -7.63 -3.95 4.85
C ASP A 100 -6.80 -4.94 5.67
N LYS A 101 -6.13 -4.42 6.70
CA LYS A 101 -5.32 -5.17 7.67
C LYS A 101 -4.39 -6.21 7.03
N VAL A 102 -3.71 -5.81 5.96
CA VAL A 102 -2.81 -6.68 5.19
C VAL A 102 -1.52 -6.91 5.98
N ARG A 103 -1.21 -8.16 6.27
CA ARG A 103 -0.01 -8.56 7.02
C ARG A 103 1.18 -8.80 6.10
N ILE A 104 2.33 -8.23 6.45
CA ILE A 104 3.60 -8.49 5.77
C ILE A 104 4.72 -8.80 6.78
N PRO A 105 5.68 -9.67 6.44
CA PRO A 105 6.84 -9.92 7.30
C PRO A 105 7.65 -8.64 7.57
N ARG A 106 8.22 -8.50 8.77
CA ARG A 106 9.09 -7.37 9.15
C ARG A 106 10.15 -7.02 8.10
N LYS A 107 10.78 -8.04 7.49
CA LYS A 107 11.81 -7.88 6.46
C LYS A 107 11.36 -7.17 5.18
N ARG A 108 10.05 -6.94 5.00
CA ARG A 108 9.51 -6.19 3.86
C ARG A 108 9.49 -4.67 4.11
N MET A 109 9.85 -4.19 5.28
CA MET A 109 10.18 -2.78 5.50
C MET A 109 11.58 -2.48 4.95
N MET A 110 11.75 -1.36 4.23
CA MET A 110 13.05 -0.92 3.74
C MET A 110 13.79 -0.14 4.83
N MET A 111 14.89 -0.71 5.36
CA MET A 111 15.58 -0.25 6.59
C MET A 111 17.01 0.25 6.34
N LYS A 112 17.33 0.71 5.13
CA LYS A 112 18.65 1.29 4.83
C LYS A 112 18.69 2.78 5.16
#